data_AF-A0A946I4U3-F1
#
_entry.id   AF-A0A946I4U3-F1
#
_cell.length_a   1.000
_cell.length_b   1.000
_cell.length_c   1.000
_cell.angle_alpha   90.00
_cell.angle_beta   90.00
_cell.angle_gamma   90.00
#
_symmetry.space_group_name_H-M   'P 1'
#
loop_
_entity.id
_entity.type
_entity.pdbx_description
1 polymer ?
#
loop_
_entity_poly.entity_id
_entity_poly.type
_entity_poly.pdbx_seq_one_letter_code
_entity_poly.pdbx_strand_id
1 'polypeptide(L)'
;MQNDFIITLAWPEGMVKASGAWYDNILSQDGKYRVGHSALVLVNSTTNKVHYFDFGRYHTPEGYGRVRDIETDQDIAVIDAEISE
;
A
#
# COMPACT_ATOMS: atom_id res chain seq x y z
N MET A 1 -28.03 1.98 -5.62
CA MET A 1 -26.93 2.58 -6.41
C MET A 1 -25.65 2.19 -5.70
N GLN A 2 -24.65 1.71 -6.45
CA GLN A 2 -23.36 1.34 -5.86
C GLN A 2 -22.49 2.59 -5.86
N ASN A 3 -22.34 3.20 -4.68
CA ASN A 3 -21.62 4.45 -4.46
C ASN A 3 -20.33 4.21 -3.68
N ASP A 4 -19.77 3.00 -3.75
CA ASP A 4 -18.51 2.68 -3.09
C ASP A 4 -17.37 3.51 -3.69
N PHE A 5 -16.38 3.84 -2.87
CA PHE A 5 -15.25 4.68 -3.28
C PHE A 5 -13.94 3.91 -3.18
N ILE A 6 -13.01 4.23 -4.07
CA ILE A 6 -11.60 3.89 -3.92
C ILE A 6 -10.84 5.21 -3.79
N ILE A 7 -10.09 5.34 -2.70
CA ILE A 7 -9.17 6.45 -2.48
C ILE A 7 -7.75 5.90 -2.67
N THR A 8 -7.04 6.41 -3.66
CA THR A 8 -5.63 6.07 -3.88
C THR A 8 -4.75 6.94 -2.99
N LEU A 9 -3.81 6.31 -2.30
CA LEU A 9 -2.81 6.98 -1.47
C LEU A 9 -1.44 6.78 -2.12
N ALA A 10 -0.62 7.82 -2.13
CA ALA A 10 0.73 7.76 -2.67
C ALA A 10 1.70 8.57 -1.80
N TRP A 11 2.88 8.00 -1.58
CA TRP A 11 4.02 8.67 -0.98
C TRP A 11 5.15 8.72 -2.02
N PRO A 12 5.08 9.62 -3.02
CA PRO A 12 5.96 9.61 -4.19
C PRO A 12 7.44 9.78 -3.83
N GLU A 13 7.72 10.43 -2.69
CA GLU A 13 9.08 10.72 -2.25
C GLU A 13 9.71 9.62 -1.39
N GLY A 14 8.99 8.52 -1.17
CA GLY A 14 9.48 7.38 -0.42
C GLY A 14 10.69 6.73 -1.08
N MET A 15 11.76 6.56 -0.31
CA MET A 15 12.91 5.74 -0.72
C MET A 15 12.62 4.27 -0.46
N VAL A 16 12.58 3.46 -1.51
CA VAL A 16 12.33 2.02 -1.44
C VAL A 16 13.62 1.26 -1.70
N LYS A 17 13.85 0.19 -0.95
CA LYS A 17 15.00 -0.71 -1.15
C LYS A 17 15.00 -1.24 -2.59
N ALA A 18 16.16 -1.38 -3.20
CA ALA A 18 16.30 -2.00 -4.51
C ALA A 18 15.74 -3.44 -4.53
N SER A 19 15.41 -3.96 -5.71
CA SER A 19 14.76 -5.27 -5.86
C SER A 19 15.73 -6.45 -5.74
N GLY A 20 17.04 -6.19 -5.80
CA GLY A 20 18.09 -7.20 -5.92
C GLY A 20 18.40 -7.56 -7.37
N ALA A 21 17.93 -6.77 -8.33
CA ALA A 21 18.17 -6.99 -9.75
C ALA A 21 19.60 -6.62 -10.14
N TRP A 22 20.10 -7.23 -11.23
CA TRP A 22 21.46 -7.01 -11.72
C TRP A 22 21.79 -5.53 -11.99
N TYR A 23 20.79 -4.72 -12.37
CA TYR A 23 20.94 -3.31 -12.68
C TYR A 23 20.97 -2.40 -11.44
N ASP A 24 20.63 -2.92 -10.26
CA ASP A 24 20.57 -2.12 -9.04
C ASP A 24 21.94 -1.55 -8.64
N ASN A 25 23.01 -2.26 -8.98
CA ASN A 25 24.38 -1.80 -8.77
C ASN A 25 24.75 -0.55 -9.59
N ILE A 26 23.99 -0.25 -10.65
CA ILE A 26 24.24 0.86 -11.57
C ILE A 26 23.20 1.97 -11.39
N LEU A 27 21.94 1.59 -11.21
CA LEU A 27 20.80 2.52 -11.27
C LEU A 27 20.31 2.97 -9.89
N SER A 28 20.60 2.20 -8.83
CA SER A 28 20.16 2.59 -7.48
C SER A 28 21.08 3.63 -6.85
N GLN A 29 20.53 4.43 -5.95
CA GLN A 29 21.30 5.32 -5.08
C GLN A 29 21.39 4.66 -3.71
N ASP A 30 22.57 4.17 -3.35
CA ASP A 30 22.84 3.44 -2.11
C ASP A 30 21.88 2.25 -1.86
N GLY A 31 21.59 1.48 -2.92
CA GLY A 31 20.70 0.33 -2.84
C GLY A 31 19.23 0.71 -2.67
N LYS A 32 18.84 1.94 -3.03
CA LYS A 32 17.46 2.45 -2.94
C LYS A 32 17.06 3.24 -4.18
N TYR A 33 15.75 3.37 -4.37
CA TYR A 33 15.14 4.18 -5.41
C TYR A 33 14.06 5.10 -4.81
N ARG A 34 13.98 6.33 -5.34
CA ARG A 34 12.88 7.27 -5.06
C ARG A 34 11.70 6.96 -5.98
N VAL A 35 11.02 5.85 -5.71
CA VAL A 35 9.83 5.40 -6.46
C VAL A 35 8.55 5.52 -5.64
N GLY A 36 8.69 5.83 -4.36
CA GLY A 36 7.57 5.97 -3.45
C GLY A 36 6.89 4.67 -3.08
N HIS A 37 5.74 4.79 -2.44
CA HIS A 37 4.84 3.69 -2.10
C HIS A 37 3.41 4.10 -2.44
N SER A 38 2.56 3.13 -2.72
CA SER A 38 1.14 3.35 -2.92
C SER A 38 0.32 2.39 -2.07
N ALA A 39 -0.84 2.87 -1.66
CA ALA A 39 -1.86 2.10 -1.00
C ALA A 39 -3.22 2.51 -1.57
N LEU A 40 -4.24 1.73 -1.27
CA LEU A 40 -5.61 2.08 -1.59
C LEU A 40 -6.48 1.89 -0.36
N VAL A 41 -7.53 2.68 -0.32
CA VAL A 41 -8.58 2.60 0.69
C VAL A 41 -9.89 2.34 -0.03
N LEU A 42 -10.56 1.26 0.34
CA LEU A 42 -11.90 0.92 -0.12
C LEU A 42 -12.93 1.40 0.90
N VAL A 43 -13.81 2.30 0.49
CA VAL A 43 -14.92 2.79 1.30
C VAL A 43 -16.20 2.09 0.85
N ASN A 44 -16.76 1.26 1.73
CA ASN A 44 -18.06 0.66 1.53
C ASN A 44 -19.14 1.65 1.93
N SER A 45 -19.90 2.18 0.96
CA SER A 45 -20.89 3.23 1.21
C SER A 45 -22.16 2.72 1.90
N THR A 46 -22.32 1.39 2.03
CA THR A 46 -23.46 0.77 2.70
C THR A 46 -23.17 0.54 4.18
N THR A 47 -21.95 0.12 4.52
CA THR A 47 -21.53 -0.17 5.90
C THR A 47 -20.76 0.98 6.55
N ASN A 48 -20.42 2.02 5.79
CA ASN A 48 -19.53 3.11 6.17
C ASN A 48 -18.14 2.64 6.63
N LYS A 49 -17.73 1.42 6.25
CA LYS A 49 -16.43 0.87 6.62
C LYS A 49 -15.36 1.23 5.60
N VAL A 50 -14.18 1.55 6.13
CA VAL A 50 -13.00 1.95 5.39
C VAL A 50 -11.93 0.88 5.55
N HIS A 51 -11.59 0.21 4.47
CA HIS A 51 -10.61 -0.87 4.44
C HIS A 51 -9.33 -0.40 3.75
N TYR A 52 -8.19 -0.50 4.44
CA TYR A 52 -6.88 -0.19 3.90
C TYR A 52 -6.24 -1.42 3.26
N PHE A 53 -5.59 -1.22 2.11
CA PHE A 53 -4.78 -2.23 1.45
C PHE A 53 -3.49 -1.60 0.90
N ASP A 54 -2.36 -2.28 1.10
CA ASP A 54 -1.14 -2.00 0.35
C ASP A 54 -0.46 -3.30 -0.11
N PHE A 55 0.53 -3.17 -0.98
CA PHE A 55 1.35 -4.30 -1.40
C PHE A 55 2.83 -3.94 -1.25
N GLY A 56 3.58 -4.82 -0.61
CA GLY A 56 5.01 -4.61 -0.46
C GLY A 56 5.74 -5.84 0.06
N ARG A 57 7.04 -5.68 0.27
CA ARG A 57 7.95 -6.76 0.69
C ARG A 57 8.03 -6.87 2.21
N TYR A 58 6.88 -6.96 2.86
CA TYR A 58 6.74 -6.93 4.32
C TYR A 58 6.86 -8.32 4.90
N HIS A 59 7.94 -8.61 5.62
CA HIS A 59 8.19 -9.93 6.22
C HIS A 59 8.10 -11.08 5.19
N THR A 60 8.46 -10.81 3.94
CA THR A 60 8.45 -11.81 2.85
C THR A 60 9.86 -12.28 2.53
N PRO A 61 10.02 -13.51 1.99
CA PRO A 61 11.28 -13.94 1.42
C PRO A 61 11.75 -13.02 0.27
N GLU A 62 13.05 -13.07 -0.03
CA GLU A 62 13.62 -12.30 -1.14
C GLU A 62 12.94 -12.67 -2.46
N GLY A 63 12.59 -11.65 -3.26
CA GLY A 63 11.85 -11.81 -4.51
C GLY A 63 10.33 -11.84 -4.39
N TYR A 64 9.77 -11.82 -3.17
CA TYR A 64 8.32 -11.87 -2.93
C TYR A 64 7.79 -10.59 -2.28
N GLY A 65 6.54 -10.26 -2.59
CA GLY A 65 5.73 -9.29 -1.86
C GLY A 65 4.43 -9.92 -1.40
N ARG A 66 3.72 -9.24 -0.51
CA ARG A 66 2.39 -9.63 -0.04
C ARG A 66 1.50 -8.42 0.10
N VAL A 67 0.19 -8.67 0.05
CA VAL A 67 -0.82 -7.69 0.45
C VAL A 67 -0.79 -7.55 1.97
N ARG A 68 -1.01 -6.32 2.45
CA ARG A 68 -1.34 -6.04 3.85
C ARG A 68 -2.74 -5.49 3.95
N ASP A 69 -3.46 -5.96 4.95
CA ASP A 69 -4.80 -5.55 5.31
C ASP A 69 -5.09 -5.95 6.77
N ILE A 70 -6.35 -5.79 7.20
CA ILE A 70 -6.80 -6.17 8.55
C ILE A 70 -6.66 -7.67 8.85
N GLU A 71 -6.68 -8.54 7.84
CA GLU A 71 -6.60 -9.99 8.04
C GLU A 71 -5.15 -10.45 8.26
N THR A 72 -4.20 -9.76 7.63
CA THR A 72 -2.79 -10.15 7.57
C THR A 72 -1.89 -9.35 8.52
N ASP A 73 -2.31 -8.17 8.97
CA ASP A 73 -1.49 -7.25 9.75
C ASP A 73 -2.24 -6.67 10.96
N GLN A 74 -1.74 -6.94 12.17
CA GLN A 74 -2.34 -6.52 13.43
C GLN A 74 -2.34 -4.99 13.67
N ASP A 75 -1.49 -4.26 12.94
CA ASP A 75 -1.38 -2.80 13.04
C ASP A 75 -2.32 -2.05 12.08
N ILE A 76 -3.03 -2.77 11.21
CA ILE A 76 -4.04 -2.21 10.32
C ILE A 76 -5.39 -2.26 11.02
N ALA A 77 -6.19 -1.20 10.85
CA ALA A 77 -7.53 -1.08 11.42
C ALA A 77 -8.55 -0.74 10.34
N VAL A 78 -9.78 -1.23 10.53
CA VAL A 78 -10.95 -0.76 9.79
C VAL A 78 -11.58 0.39 10.58
N ILE A 79 -11.81 1.52 9.91
CA ILE A 79 -12.43 2.70 10.52
C ILE A 79 -13.82 2.97 9.94
N ASP A 80 -14.57 3.82 10.61
CA ASP A 80 -15.85 4.35 10.13
C ASP A 80 -15.65 5.65 9.36
N ALA A 81 -16.30 5.77 8.19
CA ALA A 81 -16.34 6.99 7.38
C ALA A 81 -17.60 7.80 7.67
N GLU A 82 -17.47 9.12 7.60
CA GLU A 82 -18.60 10.03 7.40
C GLU A 82 -18.69 10.33 5.90
N ILE A 83 -19.84 9.99 5.29
CA ILE A 83 -20.10 10.20 3.86
C ILE A 83 -21.22 11.24 3.76
N SER A 84 -20.89 12.43 3.26
CA SER A 84 -21.86 13.47 2.94
C SER A 84 -22.22 13.44 1.46
N GLU A 85 -23.45 13.85 1.14
CA GLU A 85 -23.90 14.07 -0.25
C GLU A 85 -23.21 15.28 -0.90
#